data_AF-S0IXH1-F1
#
_entry.id   AF-S0IXH1-F1
#
_cell.length_a   1.000
_cell.length_b   1.000
_cell.length_c   1.000
_cell.angle_alpha   90.00
_cell.angle_beta   90.00
_cell.angle_gamma   90.00
#
_symmetry.space_group_name_H-M   'P 1'
#
loop_
_entity.id
_entity.type
_entity.pdbx_description
1 polymer ?
#
loop_
_entity_poly.entity_id
_entity_poly.type
_entity_poly.pdbx_seq_one_letter_code
_entity_poly.pdbx_strand_id
1 'polypeptide(L)'
;MKEKLHTIPVQDAFGQDCECPICVMYQKLEENAINYTIGAGASYMEEDIRAQTDDQGFCQKHLQDLYVYPNKIGLALILKTHMDKTIKDLEKAAKAPLPSPNSMFRKNAKTSSPVIDYIEAQEQKCFVCGYINQSFESYLRTIFYLYEKEEDFRKQFEESKGFCTGHYKMLFGLAPEYLNKKYLEPFLRTLNGLFLEHFKRVRDDVEWFICKNDYRYREEPWKNAKDALPRALIKTGSVSVPRME
;
A
#
# COMPACT_ATOMS: atom_id res chain seq x y z
N MET A 1 -8.59 -14.37 -20.37
CA MET A 1 -9.83 -13.89 -19.71
C MET A 1 -9.57 -13.13 -18.42
N LYS A 2 -8.65 -13.57 -17.53
CA LYS A 2 -8.30 -12.82 -16.30
C LYS A 2 -7.76 -11.40 -16.57
N GLU A 3 -6.94 -11.21 -17.59
CA GLU A 3 -6.37 -9.89 -17.93
C GLU A 3 -7.44 -8.83 -18.25
N LYS A 4 -8.54 -9.20 -18.92
CA LYS A 4 -9.64 -8.28 -19.27
C LYS A 4 -10.48 -7.81 -18.09
N LEU A 5 -10.49 -8.53 -16.96
CA LEU A 5 -11.24 -8.11 -15.77
C LEU A 5 -10.50 -7.01 -14.99
N HIS A 6 -9.18 -6.99 -15.09
CA HIS A 6 -8.35 -6.02 -14.38
C HIS A 6 -8.09 -4.75 -15.18
N THR A 7 -8.49 -4.68 -16.46
CA THR A 7 -8.30 -3.46 -17.27
C THR A 7 -9.14 -2.30 -16.80
N ILE A 8 -10.38 -2.53 -16.36
CA ILE A 8 -11.29 -1.48 -15.88
C ILE A 8 -10.68 -0.71 -14.70
N PRO A 9 -10.27 -1.34 -13.57
CA PRO A 9 -9.71 -0.59 -12.44
C PRO A 9 -8.40 0.13 -12.78
N VAL A 10 -7.60 -0.40 -13.73
CA VAL A 10 -6.40 0.29 -14.22
C VAL A 10 -6.78 1.52 -15.05
N GLN A 11 -7.66 1.37 -16.04
CA GLN A 11 -8.13 2.47 -16.89
C GLN A 11 -8.79 3.57 -16.06
N ASP A 12 -9.67 3.21 -15.12
CA ASP A 12 -10.32 4.16 -14.21
C ASP A 12 -9.33 4.94 -13.34
N ALA A 13 -8.20 4.34 -12.97
CA ALA A 13 -7.19 5.01 -12.17
C ALA A 13 -6.35 5.98 -13.02
N PHE A 14 -6.00 5.60 -14.25
CA PHE A 14 -5.26 6.49 -15.16
C PHE A 14 -6.14 7.62 -15.72
N GLY A 15 -7.46 7.44 -15.77
CA GLY A 15 -8.41 8.50 -16.14
C GLY A 15 -8.72 9.51 -15.02
N GLN A 16 -8.23 9.30 -13.80
CA GLN A 16 -8.45 10.23 -12.68
C GLN A 16 -7.38 11.30 -12.61
N ASP A 17 -7.79 12.54 -12.32
CA ASP A 17 -6.85 13.63 -12.03
C ASP A 17 -6.19 13.43 -10.66
N CYS A 18 -5.06 12.73 -10.64
CA CYS A 18 -4.34 12.35 -9.43
C CYS A 18 -2.82 12.43 -9.61
N GLU A 19 -2.08 12.50 -8.49
CA GLU A 19 -0.62 12.54 -8.52
C GLU A 19 0.03 11.17 -8.74
N CYS A 20 -0.71 10.07 -8.55
CA CYS A 20 -0.24 8.72 -8.83
C CYS A 20 -1.42 7.75 -9.03
N PRO A 21 -1.67 7.28 -10.27
CA PRO A 21 -2.74 6.32 -10.57
C PRO A 21 -2.61 5.01 -9.76
N ILE A 22 -1.38 4.61 -9.45
CA ILE A 22 -1.13 3.37 -8.69
C ILE A 22 -1.52 3.52 -7.22
N CYS A 23 -1.34 4.71 -6.61
CA CYS A 23 -1.89 4.99 -5.28
C CYS A 23 -3.41 4.89 -5.28
N VAL A 24 -4.08 5.42 -6.30
CA VAL A 24 -5.56 5.34 -6.43
C VAL A 24 -6.02 3.88 -6.53
N MET A 25 -5.34 3.06 -7.33
CA MET A 25 -5.65 1.62 -7.40
C MET A 25 -5.47 0.93 -6.06
N TYR A 26 -4.35 1.19 -5.37
CA TYR A 26 -4.06 0.59 -4.07
C TYR A 26 -5.11 0.99 -3.03
N GLN A 27 -5.50 2.27 -2.98
CA GLN A 27 -6.51 2.78 -2.06
C GLN A 27 -7.86 2.13 -2.27
N LYS A 28 -8.31 2.01 -3.53
CA LYS A 28 -9.57 1.30 -3.82
C LYS A 28 -9.52 -0.15 -3.35
N LEU A 29 -8.40 -0.85 -3.56
CA LEU A 29 -8.23 -2.22 -3.06
C LEU A 29 -8.26 -2.28 -1.53
N GLU A 30 -7.60 -1.33 -0.88
CA GLU A 30 -7.56 -1.22 0.58
C GLU A 30 -8.94 -0.92 1.18
N GLU A 31 -9.66 0.05 0.63
CA GLU A 31 -11.04 0.37 1.01
C GLU A 31 -11.96 -0.84 0.85
N ASN A 32 -11.84 -1.56 -0.28
CA ASN A 32 -12.60 -2.78 -0.53
C ASN A 32 -12.24 -3.89 0.47
N ALA A 33 -10.95 -4.05 0.81
CA ALA A 33 -10.49 -5.05 1.77
C ALA A 33 -10.98 -4.74 3.19
N ILE A 34 -10.94 -3.47 3.61
CA ILE A 34 -11.51 -3.01 4.89
C ILE A 34 -13.02 -3.27 4.91
N ASN A 35 -13.75 -2.84 3.88
CA ASN A 35 -15.20 -3.05 3.77
C ASN A 35 -15.58 -4.53 3.75
N TYR A 36 -14.80 -5.38 3.08
CA TYR A 36 -14.99 -6.82 3.11
C TYR A 36 -14.83 -7.36 4.54
N THR A 37 -13.76 -6.94 5.22
CA THR A 37 -13.42 -7.39 6.58
C THR A 37 -14.48 -7.00 7.60
N ILE A 38 -14.93 -5.74 7.64
CA ILE A 38 -15.71 -5.20 8.77
C ILE A 38 -16.99 -4.42 8.37
N GLY A 39 -17.28 -4.35 7.07
CA GLY A 39 -18.41 -3.59 6.52
C GLY A 39 -19.79 -4.19 6.81
N ALA A 40 -20.83 -3.62 6.19
CA ALA A 40 -22.22 -4.01 6.45
C ALA A 40 -22.55 -5.47 6.06
N GLY A 41 -21.80 -6.06 5.12
CA GLY A 41 -21.86 -7.47 4.75
C GLY A 41 -20.74 -8.31 5.36
N ALA A 42 -20.30 -7.94 6.57
CA ALA A 42 -19.02 -8.31 7.15
C ALA A 42 -18.69 -9.81 7.09
N SER A 43 -17.63 -10.13 6.35
CA SER A 43 -17.19 -11.50 6.16
C SER A 43 -16.55 -12.10 7.41
N TYR A 44 -16.17 -11.30 8.43
CA TYR A 44 -15.64 -11.84 9.70
C TYR A 44 -16.62 -12.78 10.44
N MET A 45 -17.90 -12.74 10.09
CA MET A 45 -18.91 -13.65 10.61
C MET A 45 -18.87 -15.03 9.92
N GLU A 46 -18.28 -15.12 8.73
CA GLU A 46 -18.04 -16.38 8.01
C GLU A 46 -16.87 -17.14 8.67
N GLU A 47 -17.03 -18.46 8.84
CA GLU A 47 -16.11 -19.27 9.64
C GLU A 47 -14.70 -19.35 9.06
N ASP A 48 -14.61 -19.47 7.73
CA ASP A 48 -13.36 -19.52 6.98
C ASP A 48 -12.61 -18.18 7.01
N ILE A 49 -13.32 -17.07 6.94
CA ILE A 49 -12.72 -15.73 7.03
C ILE A 49 -12.28 -15.43 8.45
N ARG A 50 -13.11 -15.78 9.45
CA ARG A 50 -12.74 -15.61 10.86
C ARG A 50 -11.48 -16.38 11.21
N ALA A 51 -11.37 -17.63 10.75
CA ALA A 51 -10.17 -18.43 10.95
C ALA A 51 -8.92 -17.77 10.34
N GLN A 52 -9.06 -17.09 9.21
CA GLN A 52 -7.96 -16.34 8.59
C GLN A 52 -7.61 -15.07 9.39
N THR A 53 -8.59 -14.27 9.79
CA THR A 53 -8.33 -13.07 10.60
C THR A 53 -7.75 -13.41 11.97
N ASP A 54 -8.19 -14.51 12.58
CA ASP A 54 -7.66 -15.00 13.85
C ASP A 54 -6.20 -15.44 13.70
N ASP A 55 -5.83 -16.07 12.57
CA ASP A 55 -4.45 -16.50 12.30
C ASP A 55 -3.49 -15.38 11.93
N GLN A 56 -3.97 -14.42 11.14
CA GLN A 56 -3.13 -13.43 10.49
C GLN A 56 -3.09 -12.09 11.22
N GLY A 57 -4.14 -11.74 11.96
CA GLY A 57 -4.27 -10.42 12.56
C GLY A 57 -4.17 -9.28 11.53
N PHE A 58 -3.73 -8.12 12.00
CA PHE A 58 -3.64 -6.89 11.21
C PHE A 58 -2.39 -6.10 11.57
N CYS A 59 -1.77 -5.48 10.58
CA CYS A 59 -0.65 -4.57 10.82
C CYS A 59 -1.13 -3.28 11.51
N GLN A 60 -0.19 -2.51 12.07
CA GLN A 60 -0.49 -1.26 12.77
C GLN A 60 -1.39 -0.31 11.96
N LYS A 61 -1.11 -0.14 10.66
CA LYS A 61 -1.92 0.71 9.78
C LYS A 61 -3.37 0.20 9.69
N HIS A 62 -3.55 -1.08 9.36
CA HIS A 62 -4.90 -1.63 9.18
C HIS A 62 -5.67 -1.76 10.50
N LEU A 63 -5.00 -1.87 11.64
CA LEU A 63 -5.67 -1.71 12.95
C LEU A 63 -6.24 -0.31 13.13
N GLN A 64 -5.50 0.74 12.72
CA GLN A 64 -5.99 2.12 12.77
C GLN A 64 -7.17 2.31 11.80
N ASP A 65 -7.07 1.80 10.57
CA ASP A 65 -8.13 1.90 9.57
C ASP A 65 -9.41 1.20 10.01
N LEU A 66 -9.29 -0.04 10.52
CA LEU A 66 -10.42 -0.78 11.09
C LEU A 66 -11.02 -0.07 12.32
N TYR A 67 -10.17 0.56 13.15
CA TYR A 67 -10.64 1.36 14.28
C TYR A 67 -11.36 2.63 13.85
N VAL A 68 -11.02 3.26 12.73
CA VAL A 68 -11.79 4.42 12.22
C VAL A 68 -13.17 3.97 11.73
N TYR A 69 -13.29 2.75 11.21
CA TYR A 69 -14.56 2.21 10.70
C TYR A 69 -15.69 2.19 11.76
N PRO A 70 -16.97 2.47 11.41
CA PRO A 70 -18.04 2.60 12.40
C PRO A 70 -18.39 1.34 13.21
N ASN A 71 -18.18 0.14 12.65
CA ASN A 71 -18.59 -1.13 13.25
C ASN A 71 -17.68 -1.59 14.41
N LYS A 72 -17.85 -0.97 15.58
CA LYS A 72 -17.02 -1.26 16.78
C LYS A 72 -17.23 -2.66 17.36
N ILE A 73 -18.45 -3.19 17.27
CA ILE A 73 -18.76 -4.54 17.78
C ILE A 73 -18.04 -5.60 16.93
N GLY A 74 -18.05 -5.44 15.61
CA GLY A 74 -17.31 -6.32 14.71
C GLY A 74 -15.80 -6.28 15.00
N LEU A 75 -15.24 -5.08 15.17
CA LEU A 75 -13.83 -4.95 15.53
C LEU A 75 -13.51 -5.62 16.87
N ALA A 76 -14.34 -5.42 17.89
CA ALA A 76 -14.14 -6.03 19.19
C ALA A 76 -14.16 -7.56 19.11
N LEU A 77 -15.05 -8.15 18.30
CA LEU A 77 -15.09 -9.60 18.12
C LEU A 77 -13.83 -10.12 17.43
N ILE A 78 -13.43 -9.50 16.31
CA ILE A 78 -12.22 -9.85 15.55
C ILE A 78 -10.97 -9.78 16.44
N LEU A 79 -10.82 -8.69 17.21
CA LEU A 79 -9.68 -8.52 18.11
C LEU A 79 -9.68 -9.58 19.20
N LYS A 80 -10.84 -9.85 19.81
CA LYS A 80 -10.95 -10.86 20.87
C LYS A 80 -10.57 -12.25 20.38
N THR A 81 -11.08 -12.70 19.22
CA THR A 81 -10.78 -14.04 18.70
C THR A 81 -9.33 -14.18 18.25
N HIS A 82 -8.74 -13.14 17.66
CA HIS A 82 -7.30 -13.10 17.38
C HIS A 82 -6.46 -13.13 18.67
N MET A 83 -6.84 -12.39 19.71
CA MET A 83 -6.18 -12.43 21.02
C MET A 83 -6.26 -13.80 21.68
N ASP A 84 -7.44 -14.44 21.66
CA ASP A 84 -7.65 -15.79 22.20
C ASP A 84 -6.71 -16.81 21.52
N LYS A 85 -6.59 -16.74 20.19
CA LYS A 85 -5.65 -17.57 19.43
C LYS A 85 -4.19 -17.25 19.76
N THR A 86 -3.85 -15.96 19.83
CA THR A 86 -2.50 -15.50 20.16
C THR A 86 -2.04 -15.99 21.54
N ILE A 87 -2.91 -15.89 22.55
CA ILE A 87 -2.66 -16.39 23.91
C ILE A 87 -2.38 -17.90 23.85
N LYS A 88 -3.25 -18.67 23.20
CA LYS A 88 -3.10 -20.13 23.08
C LYS A 88 -1.77 -20.55 22.43
N ASP A 89 -1.40 -19.87 21.34
CA ASP A 89 -0.17 -20.20 20.61
C ASP A 89 1.09 -19.78 21.38
N LEU A 90 1.06 -18.61 22.04
CA LEU A 90 2.16 -18.15 22.89
C LEU A 90 2.31 -19.01 24.15
N GLU A 91 1.24 -19.44 24.81
CA GLU A 91 1.30 -20.38 25.93
C GLU A 91 1.97 -21.70 25.52
N LYS A 92 1.73 -22.15 24.28
CA LYS A 92 2.41 -23.33 23.73
C LYS A 92 3.88 -23.06 23.46
N ALA A 93 4.22 -21.91 22.87
CA ALA A 93 5.60 -21.52 22.59
C ALA A 93 6.43 -21.31 23.88
N ALA A 94 5.82 -20.71 24.91
CA ALA A 94 6.43 -20.41 26.20
C ALA A 94 6.72 -21.65 27.06
N LYS A 95 6.17 -22.82 26.73
CA LYS A 95 6.55 -24.11 27.35
C LYS A 95 7.95 -24.56 26.96
N ALA A 96 8.57 -23.94 25.95
CA ALA A 96 9.95 -24.22 25.58
C ALA A 96 10.92 -23.81 26.71
N PRO A 97 12.04 -24.53 26.91
CA PRO A 97 13.04 -24.17 27.91
C PRO A 97 13.54 -22.73 27.70
N LEU A 98 13.53 -21.94 28.77
CA LEU A 98 14.05 -20.57 28.74
C LEU A 98 15.56 -20.55 28.45
N PRO A 99 16.06 -19.53 27.74
CA PRO A 99 17.49 -19.39 27.52
C PRO A 99 18.22 -19.24 28.87
N SER A 100 19.17 -20.14 29.14
CA SER A 100 19.98 -20.13 30.36
C SER A 100 21.31 -19.39 30.10
N PRO A 101 21.68 -18.41 30.95
CA PRO A 101 22.91 -17.63 30.77
C PRO A 101 24.21 -18.43 30.93
N ASN A 102 24.17 -19.66 31.48
CA ASN A 102 25.37 -20.44 31.83
C ASN A 102 25.70 -21.61 30.89
N SER A 103 25.10 -21.69 29.71
CA SER A 103 25.33 -22.84 28.80
C SER A 103 26.58 -22.64 27.92
N MET A 104 27.77 -22.91 28.46
CA MET A 104 29.07 -22.93 27.74
C MET A 104 29.20 -23.99 26.62
N PHE A 105 28.14 -24.72 26.27
CA PHE A 105 28.18 -25.88 25.36
C PHE A 105 27.13 -25.87 24.24
N ARG A 106 26.85 -24.72 23.61
CA ARG A 106 26.05 -24.73 22.36
C ARG A 106 26.66 -23.87 21.27
N LYS A 107 27.59 -24.46 20.52
CA LYS A 107 28.01 -23.93 19.21
C LYS A 107 26.97 -24.13 18.09
N ASN A 108 25.87 -24.85 18.34
CA ASN A 108 24.84 -25.19 17.34
C ASN A 108 23.37 -25.09 17.85
N ALA A 109 23.05 -24.28 18.87
CA ALA A 109 21.62 -24.03 19.18
C ALA A 109 21.04 -23.07 18.13
N LYS A 110 19.85 -23.37 17.60
CA LYS A 110 19.02 -22.35 16.94
C LYS A 110 18.95 -21.14 17.86
N THR A 111 19.37 -20.00 17.34
CA THR A 111 19.57 -18.74 18.06
C THR A 111 18.26 -18.05 18.42
N SER A 112 17.11 -18.51 17.92
CA SER A 112 15.82 -17.89 18.15
C SER A 112 14.96 -18.69 19.14
N SER A 113 14.28 -17.95 20.02
CA SER A 113 13.29 -18.48 20.96
C SER A 113 11.99 -18.78 20.20
N PRO A 114 11.28 -19.89 20.45
CA PRO A 114 9.99 -20.16 19.83
C PRO A 114 8.94 -19.05 20.03
N VAL A 115 9.06 -18.27 21.11
CA VAL A 115 8.24 -17.07 21.34
C VAL A 115 8.58 -15.98 20.33
N ILE A 116 9.88 -15.73 20.09
CA ILE A 116 10.33 -14.74 19.11
C ILE A 116 9.95 -15.17 17.71
N ASP A 117 10.18 -16.44 17.35
CA ASP A 117 9.79 -16.99 16.04
C ASP A 117 8.29 -16.79 15.76
N TYR A 118 7.45 -17.01 16.78
CA TYR A 118 6.01 -16.81 16.66
C TYR A 118 5.65 -15.33 16.45
N ILE A 119 6.21 -14.42 17.25
CA ILE A 119 5.93 -12.98 17.14
C ILE A 119 6.41 -12.44 15.80
N GLU A 120 7.64 -12.75 15.38
CA GLU A 120 8.17 -12.33 14.09
C GLU A 120 7.32 -12.86 12.93
N ALA A 121 6.85 -14.12 13.00
CA ALA A 121 5.95 -14.68 12.00
C ALA A 121 4.58 -13.97 11.97
N GLN A 122 4.06 -13.52 13.12
CA GLN A 122 2.83 -12.74 13.20
C GLN A 122 3.01 -11.33 12.64
N GLU A 123 4.13 -10.66 12.91
CA GLU A 123 4.41 -9.30 12.41
C GLU A 123 4.49 -9.22 10.88
N GLN A 124 4.78 -10.34 10.20
CA GLN A 124 4.77 -10.43 8.73
C GLN A 124 3.38 -10.67 8.13
N LYS A 125 2.36 -10.89 8.96
CA LYS A 125 1.01 -11.18 8.50
C LYS A 125 0.10 -9.96 8.69
N CYS A 126 -0.82 -9.81 7.75
CA CYS A 126 -1.97 -8.95 7.91
C CYS A 126 -3.02 -9.39 6.90
N PHE A 127 -4.23 -9.68 7.39
CA PHE A 127 -5.33 -10.13 6.56
C PHE A 127 -5.65 -9.16 5.42
N VAL A 128 -5.78 -7.86 5.75
CA VAL A 128 -6.04 -6.80 4.76
C VAL A 128 -4.91 -6.67 3.75
N CYS A 129 -3.63 -6.66 4.18
CA CYS A 129 -2.50 -6.65 3.25
C CYS A 129 -2.52 -7.84 2.30
N GLY A 130 -2.81 -9.04 2.83
CA GLY A 130 -2.93 -10.26 2.04
C GLY A 130 -3.99 -10.13 0.95
N TYR A 131 -5.17 -9.62 1.31
CA TYR A 131 -6.27 -9.38 0.37
C TYR A 131 -5.89 -8.37 -0.74
N ILE A 132 -5.26 -7.26 -0.36
CA ILE A 132 -4.80 -6.24 -1.33
C ILE A 132 -3.78 -6.85 -2.30
N ASN A 133 -2.77 -7.54 -1.77
CA ASN A 133 -1.66 -8.07 -2.55
C ASN A 133 -2.10 -9.09 -3.60
N GLN A 134 -3.16 -9.88 -3.33
CA GLN A 134 -3.71 -10.84 -4.30
C GLN A 134 -4.14 -10.18 -5.63
N SER A 135 -4.67 -8.95 -5.56
CA SER A 135 -5.16 -8.22 -6.73
C SER A 135 -4.15 -7.21 -7.27
N PHE A 136 -3.40 -6.55 -6.38
CA PHE A 136 -2.53 -5.44 -6.74
C PHE A 136 -1.43 -5.85 -7.71
N GLU A 137 -0.83 -7.03 -7.53
CA GLU A 137 0.17 -7.54 -8.46
C GLU A 137 -0.42 -7.75 -9.86
N SER A 138 -1.64 -8.27 -9.95
CA SER A 138 -2.34 -8.44 -11.23
C SER A 138 -2.60 -7.11 -11.92
N TYR A 139 -2.91 -6.05 -11.16
CA TYR A 139 -3.11 -4.71 -11.72
C TYR A 139 -1.81 -4.15 -12.31
N LEU A 140 -0.67 -4.32 -11.62
CA LEU A 140 0.64 -3.91 -12.14
C LEU A 140 0.97 -4.63 -13.44
N ARG A 141 0.71 -5.94 -13.52
CA ARG A 141 0.87 -6.71 -14.77
C ARG A 141 -0.03 -6.18 -15.88
N THR A 142 -1.27 -5.82 -15.56
CA THR A 142 -2.21 -5.23 -16.52
C THR A 142 -1.72 -3.88 -17.07
N ILE A 143 -1.05 -3.04 -16.27
CA ILE A 143 -0.43 -1.80 -16.78
C ILE A 143 0.54 -2.11 -17.92
N PHE A 144 1.45 -3.07 -17.73
CA PHE A 144 2.41 -3.45 -18.76
C PHE A 144 1.73 -4.05 -19.99
N TYR A 145 0.74 -4.93 -19.78
CA TYR A 145 -0.07 -5.50 -20.86
C TYR A 145 -0.73 -4.40 -21.71
N LEU A 146 -1.41 -3.44 -21.07
CA LEU A 146 -2.07 -2.34 -21.76
C LEU A 146 -1.06 -1.45 -22.48
N TYR A 147 0.09 -1.17 -21.84
CA TYR A 147 1.15 -0.38 -22.45
C TYR A 147 1.71 -1.03 -23.72
N GLU A 148 1.79 -2.37 -23.81
CA GLU A 148 2.22 -3.03 -25.06
C GLU A 148 1.14 -3.04 -26.14
N LYS A 149 -0.12 -3.23 -25.75
CA LYS A 149 -1.23 -3.54 -26.68
C LYS A 149 -1.98 -2.32 -27.17
N GLU A 150 -2.09 -1.29 -26.35
CA GLU A 150 -3.01 -0.16 -26.58
C GLU A 150 -2.24 1.15 -26.72
N GLU A 151 -2.37 1.80 -27.86
CA GLU A 151 -1.74 3.12 -28.10
C GLU A 151 -2.35 4.20 -27.22
N ASP A 152 -3.66 4.17 -27.05
CA ASP A 152 -4.36 5.16 -26.23
C ASP A 152 -3.94 5.06 -24.76
N PHE A 153 -3.67 3.85 -24.25
CA PHE A 153 -3.13 3.70 -22.90
C PHE A 153 -1.71 4.28 -22.77
N ARG A 154 -0.86 4.18 -23.80
CA ARG A 154 0.46 4.84 -23.79
C ARG A 154 0.33 6.36 -23.72
N LYS A 155 -0.63 6.94 -24.46
CA LYS A 155 -0.94 8.38 -24.39
C LYS A 155 -1.42 8.78 -23.00
N GLN A 156 -2.38 8.03 -22.43
CA GLN A 156 -2.84 8.28 -21.05
C GLN A 156 -1.72 8.16 -20.02
N PHE A 157 -0.80 7.20 -20.19
CA PHE A 157 0.36 7.05 -19.33
C PHE A 157 1.25 8.29 -19.39
N GLU A 158 1.53 8.80 -20.61
CA GLU A 158 2.29 10.04 -20.88
C GLU A 158 1.59 11.31 -20.37
N GLU A 159 0.26 11.35 -20.36
CA GLU A 159 -0.53 12.48 -19.85
C GLU A 159 -0.69 12.47 -18.32
N SER A 160 -0.34 11.37 -17.67
CA SER A 160 -0.44 11.26 -16.21
C SER A 160 0.51 12.24 -15.52
N LYS A 161 0.16 12.65 -14.29
CA LYS A 161 1.05 13.45 -13.43
C LYS A 161 2.22 12.64 -12.86
N GLY A 162 2.53 11.47 -13.43
CA GLY A 162 3.59 10.56 -12.99
C GLY A 162 3.23 9.76 -11.75
N PHE A 163 4.24 9.40 -10.95
CA PHE A 163 4.10 8.43 -9.86
C PHE A 163 4.74 8.94 -8.57
N CYS A 164 4.38 8.34 -7.43
CA CYS A 164 5.11 8.51 -6.18
C CYS A 164 6.40 7.68 -6.21
N THR A 165 7.34 7.97 -5.30
CA THR A 165 8.64 7.29 -5.20
C THR A 165 8.48 5.76 -5.08
N GLY A 166 7.52 5.31 -4.25
CA GLY A 166 7.27 3.88 -4.05
C GLY A 166 6.83 3.18 -5.34
N HIS A 167 5.82 3.71 -6.03
CA HIS A 167 5.28 3.10 -7.24
C HIS A 167 6.18 3.30 -8.46
N TYR A 168 6.97 4.39 -8.51
CA TYR A 168 8.04 4.54 -9.49
C TYR A 168 9.05 3.40 -9.37
N LYS A 169 9.56 3.11 -8.16
CA LYS A 169 10.47 1.98 -7.91
C LYS A 169 9.85 0.66 -8.38
N MET A 170 8.58 0.42 -8.06
CA MET A 170 7.89 -0.83 -8.42
C MET A 170 7.75 -0.98 -9.93
N LEU A 171 7.26 0.05 -10.65
CA LEU A 171 7.15 0.00 -12.10
C LEU A 171 8.51 -0.19 -12.77
N PHE A 172 9.53 0.54 -12.30
CA PHE A 172 10.88 0.46 -12.84
C PHE A 172 11.48 -0.94 -12.66
N GLY A 173 11.30 -1.54 -11.47
CA GLY A 173 11.81 -2.87 -11.14
C GLY A 173 11.09 -4.01 -11.87
N LEU A 174 9.76 -3.90 -12.05
CA LEU A 174 8.96 -4.96 -12.68
C LEU A 174 8.93 -4.88 -14.22
N ALA A 175 9.16 -3.70 -14.81
CA ALA A 175 9.11 -3.52 -16.25
C ALA A 175 9.95 -4.53 -17.05
N PRO A 176 11.20 -4.87 -16.69
CA PRO A 176 12.02 -5.85 -17.42
C PRO A 176 11.45 -7.27 -17.41
N GLU A 177 10.62 -7.61 -16.42
CA GLU A 177 10.00 -8.94 -16.29
C GLU A 177 8.75 -9.08 -17.18
N TYR A 178 8.04 -7.98 -17.43
CA TYR A 178 6.73 -8.00 -18.10
C TYR A 178 6.72 -7.37 -19.50
N LEU A 179 7.63 -6.46 -19.80
CA LEU A 179 7.71 -5.81 -21.10
C LEU A 179 8.73 -6.50 -22.01
N ASN A 180 8.35 -6.65 -23.28
CA ASN A 180 9.26 -7.07 -24.32
C ASN A 180 10.26 -5.96 -24.69
N LYS A 181 11.35 -6.36 -25.37
CA LYS A 181 12.46 -5.44 -25.74
C LYS A 181 12.02 -4.23 -26.56
N LYS A 182 10.93 -4.32 -27.33
CA LYS A 182 10.42 -3.20 -28.15
C LYS A 182 9.85 -2.08 -27.29
N TYR A 183 9.19 -2.41 -26.19
CA TYR A 183 8.50 -1.42 -25.34
C TYR A 183 9.25 -1.07 -24.05
N LEU A 184 10.18 -1.92 -23.60
CA LEU A 184 10.90 -1.72 -22.34
C LEU A 184 11.65 -0.38 -22.27
N GLU A 185 12.52 -0.08 -23.23
CA GLU A 185 13.30 1.17 -23.21
C GLU A 185 12.39 2.41 -23.33
N PRO A 186 11.44 2.49 -24.27
CA PRO A 186 10.49 3.60 -24.31
C PRO A 186 9.73 3.78 -22.99
N PHE A 187 9.22 2.70 -22.41
CA PHE A 187 8.50 2.73 -21.13
C PHE A 187 9.36 3.32 -20.02
N LEU A 188 10.59 2.82 -19.83
CA LEU A 188 11.48 3.30 -18.77
C LEU A 188 11.89 4.76 -18.96
N ARG A 189 12.10 5.20 -20.20
CA ARG A 189 12.40 6.61 -20.51
C ARG A 189 11.21 7.51 -20.16
N THR A 190 10.01 7.14 -20.58
CA THR A 190 8.77 7.86 -20.27
C THR A 190 8.52 7.89 -18.75
N LEU A 191 8.62 6.75 -18.07
CA LEU A 191 8.47 6.63 -16.62
C LEU A 191 9.43 7.56 -15.87
N ASN A 192 10.71 7.58 -16.26
CA ASN A 192 11.71 8.46 -15.65
C ASN A 192 11.41 9.94 -15.89
N GLY A 193 11.02 10.29 -17.12
CA GLY A 193 10.65 11.65 -17.49
C GLY A 193 9.49 12.17 -16.64
N LEU A 194 8.38 11.43 -16.63
CA LEU A 194 7.18 11.78 -15.86
C LEU A 194 7.46 11.88 -14.36
N PHE A 195 8.23 10.94 -13.81
CA PHE A 195 8.61 11.00 -12.41
C PHE A 195 9.38 12.29 -12.11
N LEU A 196 10.48 12.56 -12.81
CA LEU A 196 11.34 13.70 -12.53
C LEU A 196 10.66 15.04 -12.78
N GLU A 197 9.90 15.16 -13.86
CA GLU A 197 9.17 16.39 -14.20
C GLU A 197 8.16 16.73 -13.11
N HIS A 198 7.28 15.79 -12.78
CA HIS A 198 6.20 16.07 -11.84
C HIS A 198 6.65 16.08 -10.39
N PHE A 199 7.73 15.38 -10.04
CA PHE A 199 8.35 15.52 -8.72
C PHE A 199 8.94 16.92 -8.54
N LYS A 200 9.61 17.49 -9.56
CA LYS A 200 10.07 18.89 -9.54
C LYS A 200 8.90 19.87 -9.48
N ARG A 201 7.84 19.66 -10.27
CA ARG A 201 6.61 20.49 -10.21
C ARG A 201 6.05 20.58 -8.78
N VAL A 202 5.85 19.43 -8.13
CA VAL A 202 5.30 19.40 -6.77
C VAL A 202 6.27 20.01 -5.76
N ARG A 203 7.59 19.79 -5.90
CA ARG A 203 8.61 20.45 -5.07
C ARG A 203 8.52 21.98 -5.19
N ASP A 204 8.40 22.51 -6.41
CA ASP A 204 8.34 23.97 -6.64
C ASP A 204 7.04 24.55 -6.05
N ASP A 205 5.93 23.81 -6.10
CA ASP A 205 4.70 24.19 -5.42
C ASP A 205 4.86 24.22 -3.89
N VAL A 206 5.62 23.27 -3.31
CA VAL A 206 5.95 23.28 -1.87
C VAL A 206 6.87 24.44 -1.51
N GLU A 207 7.84 24.76 -2.37
CA GLU A 207 8.69 25.96 -2.20
C GLU A 207 7.83 27.23 -2.18
N TRP A 208 6.86 27.35 -3.09
CA TRP A 208 5.93 28.48 -3.08
C TRP A 208 5.02 28.49 -1.86
N PHE A 209 4.59 27.31 -1.38
CA PHE A 209 3.86 27.20 -0.11
C PHE A 209 4.67 27.75 1.06
N ILE A 210 5.96 27.44 1.14
CA ILE A 210 6.86 27.97 2.17
C ILE A 210 6.96 29.50 2.05
N CYS A 211 7.20 30.03 0.85
CA CYS A 211 7.28 31.48 0.59
C CYS A 211 5.99 32.20 1.00
N LYS A 212 4.82 31.64 0.70
CA LYS A 212 3.52 32.24 1.05
C LYS A 212 3.26 32.40 2.54
N ASN A 213 3.98 31.66 3.39
CA ASN A 213 3.91 31.81 4.83
C ASN A 213 4.86 32.89 5.39
N ASP A 214 5.70 33.49 4.53
CA ASP A 214 6.52 34.65 4.87
C ASP A 214 5.74 35.96 4.62
N TYR A 215 5.84 36.91 5.56
CA TYR A 215 5.10 38.17 5.50
C TYR A 215 5.38 38.99 4.23
N ARG A 216 6.55 38.83 3.61
CA ARG A 216 6.96 39.54 2.39
C ARG A 216 6.12 39.15 1.18
N TYR A 217 5.56 37.93 1.17
CA TYR A 217 4.78 37.39 0.06
C TYR A 217 3.28 37.40 0.36
N ARG A 218 2.82 38.14 1.37
CA ARG A 218 1.42 38.11 1.81
C ARG A 218 0.44 38.45 0.69
N GLU A 219 0.74 39.50 -0.07
CA GLU A 219 -0.11 40.01 -1.17
C GLU A 219 0.02 39.20 -2.47
N GLU A 220 1.03 38.32 -2.58
CA GLU A 220 1.25 37.51 -3.78
C GLU A 220 0.20 36.39 -3.90
N PRO A 221 -0.23 35.98 -5.11
CA PRO A 221 -1.21 34.92 -5.26
C PRO A 221 -0.66 33.54 -4.87
N TRP A 222 -1.50 32.68 -4.30
CA TRP A 222 -1.12 31.32 -3.92
C TRP A 222 -0.76 30.39 -5.10
N LYS A 223 -1.16 30.72 -6.34
CA LYS A 223 -0.99 29.84 -7.50
C LYS A 223 -1.47 28.41 -7.16
N ASN A 224 -0.66 27.39 -7.46
CA ASN A 224 -0.95 25.99 -7.19
C ASN A 224 -0.49 25.53 -5.79
N ALA A 225 0.01 26.42 -4.92
CA ALA A 225 0.65 25.97 -3.68
C ALA A 225 -0.32 25.56 -2.57
N LYS A 226 -1.61 25.94 -2.62
CA LYS A 226 -2.57 25.70 -1.52
C LYS A 226 -2.66 24.23 -1.09
N ASP A 227 -2.61 23.32 -2.07
CA ASP A 227 -2.69 21.87 -1.86
C ASP A 227 -1.34 21.17 -2.06
N ALA A 228 -0.23 21.91 -2.07
CA ALA A 228 1.10 21.37 -2.34
C ALA A 228 1.54 20.33 -1.31
N LEU A 229 1.21 20.52 -0.03
CA LEU A 229 1.58 19.58 1.04
C LEU A 229 0.91 18.19 0.86
N PRO A 230 -0.42 18.07 0.70
CA PRO A 230 -1.05 16.79 0.36
C PRO A 230 -0.43 16.11 -0.87
N ARG A 231 -0.17 16.87 -1.94
CA ARG A 231 0.44 16.32 -3.17
C ARG A 231 1.88 15.82 -2.92
N ALA A 232 2.65 16.54 -2.11
CA ALA A 232 3.99 16.14 -1.72
C ALA A 232 4.00 14.87 -0.85
N LEU A 233 3.06 14.72 0.09
CA LEU A 233 2.90 13.50 0.89
C LEU A 233 2.61 12.27 0.02
N ILE A 234 1.75 12.42 -1.00
CA ILE A 234 1.50 11.37 -1.98
C ILE A 234 2.78 11.04 -2.75
N LYS A 235 3.45 12.05 -3.32
CA LYS A 235 4.65 11.84 -4.13
C LYS A 235 5.80 11.18 -3.37
N THR A 236 6.00 11.58 -2.11
CA THR A 236 7.14 11.14 -1.31
C THR A 236 6.90 9.81 -0.61
N GLY A 237 5.70 9.62 -0.03
CA GLY A 237 5.41 8.51 0.87
C GLY A 237 4.21 7.66 0.48
N SER A 238 3.57 7.90 -0.67
CA SER A 238 2.29 7.29 -1.04
C SER A 238 1.17 7.58 -0.02
N VAL A 239 1.32 8.62 0.80
CA VAL A 239 0.37 8.95 1.86
C VAL A 239 -0.70 9.87 1.28
N SER A 240 -1.94 9.39 1.26
CA SER A 240 -3.09 10.26 0.95
C SER A 240 -3.72 10.74 2.23
N VAL A 241 -3.98 12.04 2.25
CA VAL A 241 -4.67 12.73 3.32
C VAL A 241 -6.01 13.22 2.78
N PRO A 242 -7.09 13.20 3.59
CA PRO A 242 -8.32 13.86 3.22
C PRO A 242 -8.03 15.32 2.86
N ARG A 243 -8.68 15.83 1.80
CA ARG A 243 -8.60 17.26 1.51
C ARG A 243 -9.20 18.00 2.70
N MET A 244 -8.44 18.91 3.29
CA MET A 244 -9.02 19.86 4.24
C MET A 244 -9.91 20.79 3.43
N GLU A 245 -11.22 20.75 3.69
CA GLU A 245 -12.19 21.71 3.15
C GLU A 245 -11.95 23.12 3.70
#